data_AF-A0A8T7E300-F1
#
_entry.id   AF-A0A8T7E300-F1
#
_cell.length_a   1.000
_cell.length_b   1.000
_cell.length_c   1.000
_cell.angle_alpha   90.00
_cell.angle_beta   90.00
_cell.angle_gamma   90.00
#
_symmetry.space_group_name_H-M   'P 1'
#
loop_
_entity.id
_entity.type
_entity.pdbx_description
1 polymer ?
#
loop_
_entity_poly.entity_id
_entity_poly.type
_entity_poly.pdbx_seq_one_letter_code
_entity_poly.pdbx_strand_id
1 'polypeptide(L)'
;VDGRQYVAVMAGFGTAFGIQSGIVAKWAGVRPLNRIVAYALDGDDQLPPLAPLPPIPAPPAHTASADTVAAGKLLYHDYCTRCHGDAGISAGVIPDLRYLDATTHAAWDAIVLGGARLAGGMPGFAKSLSKEETDAIHAYVIKRAHDPEYHPAPAAGE
;
A
#
# COMPACT_ATOMS: atom_id res chain seq x y z
N VAL A 1 36.66 -7.60 9.50
CA VAL A 1 36.88 -8.92 8.88
C VAL A 1 38.27 -8.90 8.28
N ASP A 2 39.16 -9.78 8.71
CA ASP A 2 40.55 -9.87 8.20
C ASP A 2 41.31 -8.53 8.16
N GLY A 3 41.21 -7.76 9.24
CA GLY A 3 41.85 -6.44 9.35
C GLY A 3 41.13 -5.29 8.60
N ARG A 4 40.08 -5.57 7.81
CA ARG A 4 39.24 -4.54 7.16
C ARG A 4 38.00 -4.20 8.00
N GLN A 5 37.75 -2.91 8.21
CA GLN A 5 36.57 -2.41 8.90
C GLN A 5 35.38 -2.29 7.93
N TYR A 6 34.19 -2.60 8.42
CA TYR A 6 32.93 -2.43 7.70
C TYR A 6 31.91 -1.70 8.58
N VAL A 7 31.03 -0.94 7.96
CA VAL A 7 29.81 -0.39 8.57
C VAL A 7 28.62 -1.03 7.89
N ALA A 8 27.81 -1.78 8.64
CA ALA A 8 26.62 -2.42 8.11
C ALA A 8 25.35 -1.66 8.52
N VAL A 9 24.47 -1.42 7.56
CA VAL A 9 23.19 -0.73 7.74
C VAL A 9 22.06 -1.67 7.33
N MET A 10 21.06 -1.82 8.20
CA MET A 10 19.78 -2.43 7.83
C MET A 10 18.92 -1.36 7.15
N ALA A 11 18.91 -1.39 5.81
CA ALA A 11 18.12 -0.48 5.00
C ALA A 11 16.74 -1.10 4.73
N GLY A 12 15.70 -0.54 5.32
CA GLY A 12 14.31 -0.96 5.10
C GLY A 12 13.35 0.16 5.45
N PHE A 13 12.61 0.65 4.45
CA PHE A 13 11.58 1.65 4.68
C PHE A 13 10.33 1.01 5.27
N GLY A 14 9.75 1.62 6.29
CA GLY A 14 8.66 1.03 7.04
C GLY A 14 8.29 1.84 8.27
N THR A 15 8.04 1.13 9.38
CA THR A 15 7.54 1.68 10.66
C THR A 15 6.15 2.33 10.52
N ALA A 16 5.67 2.95 11.60
CA ALA A 16 4.40 3.67 11.60
C ALA A 16 4.31 4.71 10.47
N PHE A 17 5.41 5.41 10.18
CA PHE A 17 5.45 6.45 9.15
C PHE A 17 5.21 5.87 7.74
N GLY A 18 6.01 4.88 7.32
CA GLY A 18 5.91 4.27 5.99
C GLY A 18 4.61 3.50 5.74
N ILE A 19 3.88 3.15 6.81
CA ILE A 19 2.61 2.43 6.71
C ILE A 19 1.41 3.40 6.68
N GLN A 20 1.39 4.41 7.54
CA GLN A 20 0.16 5.19 7.80
C GLN A 20 0.12 6.54 7.11
N SER A 21 1.27 7.21 6.97
CA SER A 21 1.33 8.63 6.63
C SER A 21 1.01 8.93 5.15
N GLY A 22 0.49 7.94 4.42
CA GLY A 22 -0.08 8.08 3.09
C GLY A 22 0.80 8.85 2.12
N ILE A 23 0.26 9.93 1.56
CA ILE A 23 0.96 10.77 0.59
C ILE A 23 2.27 11.37 1.15
N VAL A 24 2.32 11.70 2.44
CA VAL A 24 3.52 12.26 3.07
C VAL A 24 4.64 11.23 3.10
N ALA A 25 4.33 9.97 3.41
CA ALA A 25 5.32 8.90 3.34
C ALA A 25 5.74 8.60 1.89
N LYS A 26 4.80 8.70 0.93
CA LYS A 26 5.09 8.49 -0.49
C LYS A 26 6.07 9.52 -1.06
N TRP A 27 6.08 10.75 -0.55
CA TRP A 27 7.06 11.78 -0.93
C TRP A 27 8.50 11.45 -0.57
N ALA A 28 8.74 10.50 0.34
CA ALA A 28 10.10 10.01 0.58
C ALA A 28 10.73 9.36 -0.66
N GLY A 29 9.93 8.97 -1.67
CA GLY A 29 10.42 8.46 -2.95
C GLY A 29 11.15 7.12 -2.86
N VAL A 30 11.00 6.41 -1.74
CA VAL A 30 11.69 5.15 -1.48
C VAL A 30 10.78 3.95 -1.78
N ARG A 31 11.38 2.89 -2.33
CA ARG A 31 10.73 1.58 -2.40
C ARG A 31 11.11 0.76 -1.17
N PRO A 32 10.16 0.06 -0.52
CA PRO A 32 10.44 -0.75 0.67
C PRO A 32 11.13 -2.07 0.30
N LEU A 33 12.36 -1.96 -0.22
CA LEU A 33 13.24 -3.08 -0.51
C LEU A 33 14.22 -3.24 0.63
N ASN A 34 14.06 -4.32 1.39
CA ASN A 34 14.88 -4.57 2.58
C ASN A 34 16.24 -5.15 2.19
N ARG A 35 17.32 -4.53 2.65
CA ARG A 35 18.71 -4.96 2.41
C ARG A 35 19.56 -4.75 3.65
N ILE A 36 20.53 -5.63 3.88
CA ILE A 36 21.70 -5.29 4.71
C ILE A 36 22.76 -4.77 3.74
N VAL A 37 23.19 -3.53 3.92
CA VAL A 37 24.20 -2.88 3.09
C VAL A 37 25.45 -2.69 3.92
N ALA A 38 26.56 -3.28 3.51
CA ALA A 38 27.85 -3.15 4.17
C ALA A 38 28.76 -2.22 3.37
N TYR A 39 29.30 -1.20 4.03
CA TYR A 39 30.22 -0.23 3.46
C TYR A 39 31.62 -0.48 4.01
N ALA A 40 32.64 -0.28 3.19
CA ALA A 40 34.04 -0.22 3.59
C ALA A 40 34.77 0.83 2.75
N LEU A 41 35.91 1.31 3.23
CA LEU A 41 36.79 2.16 2.43
C LEU A 41 37.14 1.46 1.11
N ASP A 42 37.14 2.23 0.03
CA ASP A 42 37.45 1.81 -1.34
C ASP A 42 36.58 0.65 -1.88
N GLY A 43 35.35 0.48 -1.38
CA GLY A 43 34.37 -0.44 -1.96
C GLY A 43 33.72 0.13 -3.22
N ASP A 44 33.56 -0.68 -4.25
CA ASP A 44 33.02 -0.30 -5.58
C ASP A 44 31.79 -1.12 -6.00
N ASP A 45 31.30 -2.01 -5.14
CA ASP A 45 30.09 -2.80 -5.35
C ASP A 45 28.86 -1.93 -5.67
N GLN A 46 28.08 -2.36 -6.66
CA GLN A 46 26.86 -1.68 -7.05
C GLN A 46 25.63 -2.45 -6.56
N LEU A 47 24.63 -1.70 -6.11
CA LEU A 47 23.34 -2.26 -5.79
C LEU A 47 22.65 -2.82 -7.04
N PRO A 48 21.96 -3.97 -6.97
CA PRO A 48 21.17 -4.46 -8.07
C PRO A 48 20.11 -3.43 -8.49
N PRO A 49 19.86 -3.28 -9.81
CA PRO A 49 18.87 -2.33 -10.31
C PRO A 49 17.48 -2.67 -9.78
N LEU A 50 16.63 -1.64 -9.73
CA LEU A 50 15.26 -1.80 -9.29
C LEU A 50 14.41 -2.41 -10.40
N ALA A 51 13.68 -3.49 -10.10
CA ALA A 51 12.73 -4.06 -11.05
C ALA A 51 11.62 -3.04 -11.38
N PRO A 52 11.16 -2.91 -12.63
CA PRO A 52 10.07 -2.00 -12.98
C PRO A 52 8.82 -2.21 -12.11
N LEU A 53 8.05 -1.14 -11.89
CA LEU A 53 6.76 -1.28 -11.24
C LEU A 53 5.76 -1.94 -12.21
N PRO A 54 4.87 -2.82 -11.70
CA PRO A 54 3.81 -3.35 -12.54
C PRO A 54 2.85 -2.23 -12.98
N PRO A 55 2.16 -2.40 -14.12
CA PRO A 55 1.13 -1.47 -14.53
C PRO A 55 0.00 -1.43 -13.49
N ILE A 56 -0.61 -0.26 -13.31
CA ILE A 56 -1.77 -0.09 -12.44
C ILE A 56 -3.00 -0.74 -13.11
N PRO A 57 -3.70 -1.68 -12.46
CA PRO A 57 -4.92 -2.26 -13.00
C PRO A 57 -6.02 -1.21 -13.21
N ALA A 58 -6.85 -1.40 -14.23
CA ALA A 58 -8.05 -0.59 -14.41
C ALA A 58 -9.05 -0.91 -13.28
N PRO A 59 -9.55 0.10 -12.55
CA PRO A 59 -10.53 -0.14 -11.49
C PRO A 59 -11.90 -0.51 -12.08
N PRO A 60 -12.74 -1.24 -11.32
CA PRO A 60 -14.15 -1.42 -11.66
C PRO A 60 -14.89 -0.08 -11.83
N ALA A 61 -16.05 -0.11 -12.46
CA ALA A 61 -16.91 1.07 -12.56
C ALA A 61 -17.33 1.57 -11.17
N HIS A 62 -17.23 2.88 -10.96
CA HIS A 62 -17.75 3.51 -9.75
C HIS A 62 -19.25 3.81 -9.91
N THR A 63 -20.09 3.03 -9.24
CA THR A 63 -21.57 3.12 -9.34
C THR A 63 -22.27 3.49 -8.04
N ALA A 64 -21.52 3.66 -6.95
CA ALA A 64 -22.08 3.96 -5.64
C ALA A 64 -22.53 5.43 -5.53
N SER A 65 -23.50 5.69 -4.65
CA SER A 65 -23.93 7.05 -4.35
C SER A 65 -22.86 7.81 -3.55
N ALA A 66 -22.93 9.14 -3.57
CA ALA A 66 -22.04 9.98 -2.77
C ALA A 66 -22.15 9.67 -1.27
N ASP A 67 -23.35 9.37 -0.78
CA ASP A 67 -23.57 9.03 0.63
C ASP A 67 -22.93 7.70 1.02
N THR A 68 -23.03 6.67 0.17
CA THR A 68 -22.35 5.38 0.38
C THR A 68 -20.83 5.55 0.41
N VAL A 69 -20.28 6.35 -0.51
CA VAL A 69 -18.84 6.66 -0.53
C VAL A 69 -18.42 7.43 0.71
N ALA A 70 -19.23 8.38 1.18
CA ALA A 70 -18.95 9.16 2.38
C ALA A 70 -18.95 8.29 3.64
N ALA A 71 -19.92 7.37 3.78
CA ALA A 71 -19.93 6.38 4.86
C ALA A 71 -18.70 5.46 4.79
N GLY A 72 -18.39 4.94 3.60
CA GLY A 72 -17.21 4.11 3.36
C GLY A 72 -15.89 4.78 3.69
N LYS A 73 -15.78 6.10 3.45
CA LYS A 73 -14.61 6.90 3.82
C LYS A 73 -14.36 6.92 5.33
N LEU A 74 -15.41 7.11 6.12
CA LEU A 74 -15.31 7.14 7.59
C LEU A 74 -14.88 5.76 8.11
N LEU A 75 -15.54 4.70 7.66
CA LEU A 75 -15.19 3.33 8.02
C LEU A 75 -13.76 2.96 7.58
N TYR A 76 -13.33 3.38 6.39
CA TYR A 76 -11.96 3.19 5.94
C TYR A 76 -10.96 3.84 6.91
N HIS A 77 -11.25 5.06 7.37
CA HIS A 77 -10.40 5.76 8.32
C HIS A 77 -10.29 5.00 9.64
N ASP A 78 -11.40 4.47 10.15
CA ASP A 78 -11.42 3.77 11.44
C ASP A 78 -10.73 2.40 11.39
N TYR A 79 -10.86 1.67 10.28
CA TYR A 79 -10.45 0.26 10.21
C TYR A 79 -9.24 -0.02 9.30
N CYS A 80 -9.02 0.78 8.27
CA CYS A 80 -8.08 0.44 7.18
C CYS A 80 -6.84 1.34 7.14
N THR A 81 -6.98 2.63 7.50
CA THR A 81 -5.92 3.64 7.32
C THR A 81 -4.63 3.31 8.06
N ARG A 82 -4.73 2.58 9.18
CA ARG A 82 -3.61 2.20 10.03
C ARG A 82 -2.59 1.31 9.31
N CYS A 83 -3.03 0.63 8.25
CA CYS A 83 -2.21 -0.30 7.46
C CYS A 83 -2.12 0.11 5.99
N HIS A 84 -3.23 0.49 5.36
CA HIS A 84 -3.28 0.78 3.93
C HIS A 84 -3.01 2.25 3.58
N GLY A 85 -2.66 3.05 4.59
CA GLY A 85 -2.32 4.46 4.48
C GLY A 85 -3.54 5.38 4.33
N ASP A 86 -3.31 6.66 4.62
CA ASP A 86 -4.37 7.66 4.56
C ASP A 86 -5.00 7.76 3.17
N ALA A 87 -6.33 7.88 3.17
CA ALA A 87 -7.16 7.95 1.97
C ALA A 87 -6.91 6.85 0.91
N GLY A 88 -6.50 5.65 1.32
CA GLY A 88 -6.18 4.54 0.40
C GLY A 88 -4.80 4.62 -0.22
N ILE A 89 -3.98 5.61 0.14
CA ILE A 89 -2.67 5.85 -0.45
C ILE A 89 -1.63 5.13 0.39
N SER A 90 -1.00 4.11 -0.17
CA SER A 90 0.12 3.45 0.48
C SER A 90 1.45 3.99 -0.03
N ALA A 91 2.47 4.02 0.84
CA ALA A 91 3.86 4.23 0.45
C ALA A 91 4.56 2.91 0.01
N GLY A 92 3.79 1.83 -0.16
CA GLY A 92 4.22 0.56 -0.72
C GLY A 92 4.62 -0.50 0.29
N VAL A 93 4.68 -0.17 1.60
CA VAL A 93 5.02 -1.12 2.67
C VAL A 93 3.91 -2.18 2.84
N ILE A 94 2.66 -1.73 2.72
CA ILE A 94 1.44 -2.54 2.65
C ILE A 94 0.77 -2.26 1.30
N PRO A 95 -0.04 -3.18 0.71
CA PRO A 95 -0.66 -2.93 -0.58
C PRO A 95 -1.48 -1.62 -0.63
N ASP A 96 -1.36 -0.88 -1.73
CA ASP A 96 -2.20 0.27 -2.05
C ASP A 96 -3.56 -0.23 -2.58
N LEU A 97 -4.64 0.02 -1.83
CA LEU A 97 -5.96 -0.52 -2.18
C LEU A 97 -6.57 0.13 -3.43
N ARG A 98 -5.99 1.22 -3.94
CA ARG A 98 -6.44 1.83 -5.19
C ARG A 98 -5.97 1.04 -6.42
N TYR A 99 -5.00 0.13 -6.24
CA TYR A 99 -4.37 -0.66 -7.31
C TYR A 99 -4.74 -2.13 -7.25
N LEU A 100 -5.90 -2.46 -6.65
CA LEU A 100 -6.41 -3.84 -6.63
C LEU A 100 -6.73 -4.32 -8.05
N ASP A 101 -6.44 -5.59 -8.32
CA ASP A 101 -6.83 -6.26 -9.55
C ASP A 101 -8.26 -6.81 -9.48
N ALA A 102 -8.81 -7.22 -10.63
CA ALA A 102 -10.17 -7.74 -10.73
C ALA A 102 -10.39 -8.96 -9.80
N THR A 103 -9.39 -9.83 -9.67
CA THR A 103 -9.44 -11.00 -8.78
C THR A 103 -9.57 -10.59 -7.32
N THR A 104 -8.81 -9.58 -6.88
CA THR A 104 -8.87 -9.08 -5.50
C THR A 104 -10.16 -8.32 -5.23
N HIS A 105 -10.68 -7.56 -6.21
CA HIS A 105 -12.03 -6.99 -6.12
C HIS A 105 -13.10 -8.08 -5.95
N ALA A 106 -13.05 -9.16 -6.73
CA ALA A 106 -13.99 -10.27 -6.64
C ALA A 106 -13.89 -11.03 -5.30
N ALA A 107 -12.70 -11.08 -4.70
CA ALA A 107 -12.44 -11.74 -3.43
C ALA A 107 -12.63 -10.82 -2.20
N TRP A 108 -13.18 -9.62 -2.36
CA TRP A 108 -13.24 -8.60 -1.30
C TRP A 108 -13.80 -9.14 0.02
N ASP A 109 -14.99 -9.74 0.00
CA ASP A 109 -15.64 -10.26 1.21
C ASP A 109 -14.84 -11.39 1.86
N ALA A 110 -14.29 -12.30 1.05
CA ALA A 110 -13.46 -13.39 1.55
C ALA A 110 -12.21 -12.87 2.25
N ILE A 111 -11.65 -11.74 1.79
CA ILE A 111 -10.48 -11.11 2.39
C ILE A 111 -10.85 -10.29 3.62
N VAL A 112 -11.78 -9.34 3.48
CA VAL A 112 -12.07 -8.32 4.49
C VAL A 112 -12.96 -8.87 5.60
N LEU A 113 -14.01 -9.62 5.28
CA LEU A 113 -14.82 -10.27 6.31
C LEU A 113 -14.22 -11.63 6.71
N GLY A 114 -13.90 -12.44 5.70
CA GLY A 114 -13.50 -13.84 5.87
C GLY A 114 -12.05 -14.07 6.30
N GLY A 115 -11.19 -13.05 6.24
CA GLY A 115 -9.79 -13.17 6.66
C GLY A 115 -8.95 -14.10 5.77
N ALA A 116 -9.31 -14.28 4.50
CA ALA A 116 -8.58 -15.16 3.57
C ALA A 116 -7.08 -14.81 3.41
N ARG A 117 -6.66 -13.60 3.83
CA ARG A 117 -5.26 -13.14 3.82
C ARG A 117 -4.65 -13.01 5.22
N LEU A 118 -5.22 -13.66 6.24
CA LEU A 118 -4.71 -13.62 7.61
C LEU A 118 -3.27 -14.11 7.73
N ALA A 119 -2.88 -15.14 6.97
CA ALA A 119 -1.50 -15.63 6.94
C ALA A 119 -0.49 -14.56 6.46
N GLY A 120 -0.94 -13.58 5.67
CA GLY A 120 -0.14 -12.42 5.26
C GLY A 120 -0.31 -11.19 6.15
N GLY A 121 -1.02 -11.31 7.28
CA GLY A 121 -1.24 -10.22 8.24
C GLY A 121 -2.48 -9.35 8.01
N MET A 122 -3.34 -9.67 7.02
CA MET A 122 -4.61 -8.97 6.81
C MET A 122 -5.74 -9.65 7.62
N PRO A 123 -6.24 -9.03 8.71
CA PRO A 123 -7.28 -9.64 9.54
C PRO A 123 -8.64 -9.67 8.85
N GLY A 124 -9.49 -10.59 9.28
CA GLY A 124 -10.92 -10.58 8.96
C GLY A 124 -11.70 -9.72 9.97
N PHE A 125 -12.70 -8.99 9.50
CA PHE A 125 -13.46 -8.00 10.26
C PHE A 125 -14.92 -8.41 10.54
N ALA A 126 -15.31 -9.66 10.28
CA ALA A 126 -16.69 -10.13 10.47
C ALA A 126 -17.28 -9.97 11.88
N LYS A 127 -16.44 -9.70 12.90
CA LYS A 127 -16.88 -9.39 14.28
C LYS A 127 -17.11 -7.91 14.54
N SER A 128 -16.72 -7.04 13.62
CA SER A 128 -16.65 -5.59 13.81
C SER A 128 -17.29 -4.79 12.68
N LEU A 129 -17.48 -5.40 11.51
CA LEU A 129 -18.11 -4.80 10.34
C LEU A 129 -19.17 -5.74 9.77
N SER A 130 -20.29 -5.17 9.34
CA SER A 130 -21.30 -5.84 8.52
C SER A 130 -20.86 -5.91 7.06
N LYS A 131 -21.57 -6.71 6.26
CA LYS A 131 -21.30 -6.77 4.82
C LYS A 131 -21.54 -5.43 4.14
N GLU A 132 -22.61 -4.74 4.50
CA GLU A 132 -22.97 -3.43 3.95
C GLU A 132 -21.89 -2.38 4.26
N GLU A 133 -21.31 -2.43 5.47
CA GLU A 133 -20.20 -1.56 5.87
C GLU A 133 -18.93 -1.86 5.05
N THR A 134 -18.62 -3.14 4.82
CA THR A 134 -17.48 -3.51 3.97
C THR A 134 -17.71 -3.18 2.50
N ASP A 135 -18.94 -3.25 2.00
CA ASP A 135 -19.30 -2.84 0.64
C ASP A 135 -19.16 -1.32 0.48
N ALA A 136 -19.52 -0.53 1.51
CA ALA A 136 -19.29 0.91 1.52
C ALA A 136 -17.79 1.27 1.50
N ILE A 137 -16.96 0.57 2.28
CA ILE A 137 -15.49 0.71 2.21
C ILE A 137 -14.98 0.38 0.80
N HIS A 138 -15.49 -0.71 0.19
CA HIS A 138 -15.09 -1.10 -1.17
C HIS A 138 -15.44 -0.04 -2.20
N ALA A 139 -16.65 0.52 -2.11
CA ALA A 139 -17.09 1.63 -2.94
C ALA A 139 -16.19 2.86 -2.80
N TYR A 140 -15.79 3.20 -1.57
CA TYR A 140 -14.83 4.28 -1.33
C TYR A 140 -13.47 3.99 -1.97
N VAL A 141 -12.93 2.78 -1.81
CA VAL A 141 -11.67 2.38 -2.44
C VAL A 141 -11.73 2.46 -3.97
N ILE A 142 -12.82 1.98 -4.58
CA ILE A 142 -13.05 2.07 -6.03
C ILE A 142 -13.09 3.55 -6.45
N LYS A 143 -13.85 4.40 -5.75
CA LYS A 143 -13.88 5.85 -6.01
C LYS A 143 -12.48 6.44 -5.96
N ARG A 144 -11.68 6.12 -4.94
CA ARG A 144 -10.29 6.59 -4.79
C ARG A 144 -9.37 6.14 -5.91
N ALA A 145 -9.64 4.99 -6.55
CA ALA A 145 -8.90 4.54 -7.73
C ALA A 145 -9.19 5.41 -8.97
N HIS A 146 -10.38 6.00 -9.06
CA HIS A 146 -10.76 6.94 -10.13
C HIS A 146 -10.29 8.38 -9.88
N ASP A 147 -9.87 8.75 -8.67
CA ASP A 147 -9.44 10.12 -8.34
C ASP A 147 -8.06 10.44 -8.96
N PRO A 148 -7.96 11.34 -9.95
CA PRO A 148 -6.74 11.58 -10.73
C PRO A 148 -5.63 12.27 -9.91
N GLU A 149 -6.01 13.03 -8.88
CA GLU A 149 -5.11 13.84 -8.04
C GLU A 149 -4.05 13.01 -7.28
N TYR A 150 -4.20 11.68 -7.24
CA TYR A 150 -3.33 10.79 -6.46
C TYR A 150 -2.68 9.66 -7.28
N HIS A 151 -2.80 9.71 -8.60
CA HIS A 151 -1.97 8.91 -9.50
C HIS A 151 -0.60 9.59 -9.59
N PRO A 152 0.52 8.89 -9.38
CA PRO A 152 1.81 9.50 -9.64
C PRO A 152 1.81 9.93 -11.11
N ALA A 153 2.19 11.19 -11.37
CA ALA A 153 2.55 11.59 -12.72
C ALA A 153 3.57 10.58 -13.26
N PRO A 154 3.53 10.21 -14.56
CA PRO A 154 4.59 9.40 -15.14
C PRO A 154 5.92 10.03 -14.77
N ALA A 155 6.87 9.21 -14.31
CA ALA A 155 8.22 9.67 -14.02
C ALA A 155 8.69 10.45 -15.25
N ALA A 156 8.97 11.74 -15.07
CA ALA A 156 9.52 12.55 -16.13
C ALA A 156 10.88 11.93 -16.49
N GLY A 157 10.99 11.45 -17.74
CA GLY A 157 12.20 11.23 -18.53
C GLY A 157 13.43 10.67 -17.81
N GLU A 158 13.80 9.45 -18.20
CA GLU A 158 15.22 9.03 -18.27
C GLU A 158 16.08 10.04 -19.07
#